data_AF-A0A2M9D327-F1
#
_entry.id   AF-A0A2M9D327-F1
#
_cell.length_a   1.000
_cell.length_b   1.000
_cell.length_c   1.000
_cell.angle_alpha   90.00
_cell.angle_beta   90.00
_cell.angle_gamma   90.00
#
_symmetry.space_group_name_H-M   'P 1'
#
loop_
_entity.id
_entity.type
_entity.pdbx_description
1 polymer ?
#
loop_
_entity_poly.entity_id
_entity_poly.type
_entity_poly.pdbx_seq_one_letter_code
_entity_poly.pdbx_strand_id
1 'polypeptide(L)'
;MDDAAFDTDGYDTDGYDSDFLGVAVPFPSLAAAAATAAAPAVANRELAYTHFSVSLNPSRGLATATGVNIDGAQLVNVGRGNDWHLDPRIPEHEQTGEAVYARNDLDRGHLVRRRDPVWGDGATAARANYDTFAFTNAAPQAAGFNQSKELWLGLEDHVLEYARANRNRISVFTAPVLGDDDPLYRGVGIPQLFWKIAAWTTASDTGQADDADEATDARIELRAAGFLLDQRPQLSDIDLDEARALALANDAPPPLGPFRTFQVPIADIAEVTGLDLGALIGADALTPVEAATDAARPEARWVELLEPAAIRL
;
A
#
# COMPACT_ATOMS: atom_id res chain seq x y z
N MET A 1 6.29 29.81 -17.29
CA MET A 1 4.88 29.80 -16.89
C MET A 1 4.91 29.41 -15.42
N ASP A 2 4.22 30.19 -14.60
CA ASP A 2 4.47 30.38 -13.16
C ASP A 2 4.62 29.07 -12.35
N ASP A 3 5.78 28.93 -11.69
CA ASP A 3 5.95 28.12 -10.49
C ASP A 3 5.14 28.78 -9.36
N ALA A 4 3.87 28.41 -9.23
CA ALA A 4 3.15 28.66 -8.00
C ALA A 4 3.74 27.71 -6.95
N ALA A 5 4.70 28.22 -6.17
CA ALA A 5 5.13 27.59 -4.93
C ALA A 5 3.87 27.38 -4.08
N PHE A 6 3.42 26.12 -3.97
CA PHE A 6 2.35 25.76 -3.06
C PHE A 6 2.81 26.10 -1.66
N ASP A 7 2.02 26.92 -0.98
CA ASP A 7 2.24 27.37 0.38
C ASP A 7 2.32 26.15 1.32
N THR A 8 3.49 25.94 1.91
CA THR A 8 3.76 24.86 2.87
C THR A 8 3.13 25.12 4.24
N ASP A 9 2.54 26.29 4.48
CA ASP A 9 1.87 26.62 5.75
C ASP A 9 0.53 25.87 5.92
N GLY A 10 0.12 25.05 4.93
CA GLY A 10 -1.11 24.26 4.93
C GLY A 10 -0.94 22.76 5.23
N TYR A 11 0.12 22.30 5.89
CA TYR A 11 0.29 20.88 6.30
C TYR A 11 -0.28 20.57 7.70
N ASP A 12 -1.24 21.35 8.20
CA ASP A 12 -2.08 20.97 9.34
C ASP A 12 -3.18 20.00 8.86
N THR A 13 -2.73 18.86 8.34
CA THR A 13 -3.57 17.79 7.80
C THR A 13 -3.45 16.59 8.73
N ASP A 14 -4.56 16.06 9.22
CA ASP A 14 -4.60 14.98 10.23
C ASP A 14 -4.02 13.64 9.75
N GLY A 15 -3.72 13.48 8.45
CA GLY A 15 -3.14 12.26 7.91
C GLY A 15 -4.15 11.13 7.82
N TYR A 16 -3.66 9.91 8.03
CA TYR A 16 -4.46 8.72 8.30
C TYR A 16 -5.09 8.79 9.70
N ASP A 17 -6.42 8.67 9.76
CA ASP A 17 -7.23 8.52 10.97
C ASP A 17 -7.40 7.03 11.32
N SER A 18 -6.88 6.63 12.48
CA SER A 18 -6.97 5.26 12.99
C SER A 18 -8.37 4.87 13.47
N ASP A 19 -9.22 5.83 13.79
CA ASP A 19 -10.59 5.58 14.25
C ASP A 19 -11.62 5.71 13.11
N PHE A 20 -11.15 5.93 11.88
CA PHE A 20 -11.97 6.19 10.70
C PHE A 20 -13.04 5.13 10.42
N LEU A 21 -12.76 3.87 10.76
CA LEU A 21 -13.71 2.77 10.56
C LEU A 21 -14.75 2.63 11.69
N GLY A 22 -14.67 3.45 12.74
CA GLY A 22 -15.48 3.30 13.97
C GLY A 22 -14.95 2.21 14.91
N VAL A 23 -13.86 1.56 14.54
CA VAL A 23 -13.03 0.68 15.34
C VAL A 23 -11.58 1.08 15.10
N ALA A 24 -10.75 1.04 16.15
CA ALA A 24 -9.36 1.46 16.05
C ALA A 24 -8.56 0.50 15.15
N VAL A 25 -7.98 1.04 14.08
CA VAL A 25 -7.02 0.38 13.20
C VAL A 25 -5.76 1.24 13.19
N PRO A 26 -4.75 0.92 14.03
CA PRO A 26 -3.52 1.69 14.08
C PRO A 26 -2.77 1.69 12.74
N PHE A 27 -2.05 2.77 12.46
CA PHE A 27 -1.15 2.84 11.32
C PHE A 27 -0.01 1.80 11.46
N PRO A 28 0.38 1.08 10.39
CA PRO A 28 1.46 0.09 10.44
C PRO A 28 2.77 0.70 10.95
N SER A 29 3.42 0.01 11.88
CA SER A 29 4.71 0.44 12.44
C SER A 29 5.69 -0.73 12.47
N LEU A 30 6.99 -0.45 12.61
CA LEU A 30 7.99 -1.53 12.75
C LEU A 30 7.73 -2.32 14.03
N ALA A 31 7.68 -3.66 13.92
CA ALA A 31 7.53 -4.52 15.08
C ALA A 31 8.74 -4.36 16.03
N ALA A 32 8.52 -4.47 17.34
CA ALA A 32 9.58 -4.27 18.34
C ALA A 32 10.81 -5.16 18.11
N ALA A 33 10.62 -6.39 17.62
CA ALA A 33 11.72 -7.30 17.26
C ALA A 33 12.52 -6.80 16.05
N ALA A 34 11.86 -6.30 15.01
CA ALA A 34 12.52 -5.69 13.86
C ALA A 34 13.25 -4.38 14.22
N ALA A 35 12.67 -3.59 15.12
CA ALA A 35 13.27 -2.36 15.63
C ALA A 35 14.57 -2.57 16.42
N THR A 36 14.78 -3.77 17.01
CA THR A 36 15.99 -4.10 17.79
C THR A 36 17.09 -4.77 16.96
N ALA A 37 16.74 -5.42 15.86
CA ALA A 37 17.69 -6.11 14.97
C ALA A 37 18.41 -5.15 13.99
N ALA A 38 17.83 -3.98 13.71
CA ALA A 38 18.47 -2.98 12.87
C ALA A 38 19.61 -2.27 13.63
N ALA A 39 20.83 -2.26 13.05
CA ALA A 39 21.92 -1.33 13.42
C ALA A 39 21.35 0.10 13.48
N PRO A 40 21.89 1.04 14.30
CA PRO A 40 21.15 2.24 14.76
C PRO A 40 20.39 2.91 13.62
N ALA A 41 19.12 2.52 13.49
CA ALA A 41 18.36 2.82 12.30
C ALA A 41 17.93 4.27 12.42
N VAL A 42 18.15 5.04 11.36
CA VAL A 42 17.51 6.35 11.27
C VAL A 42 16.01 6.08 11.33
N ALA A 43 15.34 6.64 12.33
CA ALA A 43 13.90 6.47 12.51
C ALA A 43 13.17 6.89 11.23
N ASN A 44 12.10 6.17 10.90
CA ASN A 44 11.27 6.53 9.77
C ASN A 44 10.74 7.96 9.92
N ARG A 45 10.54 8.63 8.79
CA ARG A 45 9.84 9.93 8.74
C ARG A 45 8.35 9.64 8.60
N GLU A 46 7.58 10.04 9.60
CA GLU A 46 6.12 10.02 9.52
C GLU A 46 5.63 11.32 8.88
N LEU A 47 4.94 11.20 7.75
CA LEU A 47 4.46 12.32 6.94
C LEU A 47 2.95 12.23 6.81
N ALA A 48 2.25 13.16 7.43
CA ALA A 48 0.82 13.33 7.25
C ALA A 48 0.55 14.14 5.96
N TYR A 49 -0.42 13.67 5.18
CA TYR A 49 -1.00 14.33 4.02
C TYR A 49 -2.52 14.39 4.18
N THR A 50 -3.22 14.99 3.24
CA THR A 50 -4.68 15.04 3.31
C THR A 50 -5.28 13.64 3.13
N HIS A 51 -5.86 13.09 4.21
CA HIS A 51 -6.53 11.77 4.30
C HIS A 51 -5.63 10.54 4.20
N PHE A 52 -4.31 10.72 4.21
CA PHE A 52 -3.36 9.60 4.24
C PHE A 52 -2.06 9.96 4.94
N SER A 53 -1.33 8.93 5.38
CA SER A 53 0.00 9.05 5.98
C SER A 53 1.01 8.16 5.26
N VAL A 54 2.28 8.55 5.32
CA VAL A 54 3.44 7.81 4.81
C VAL A 54 4.48 7.66 5.92
N SER A 55 4.92 6.42 6.17
CA SER A 55 6.11 6.13 6.99
C SER A 55 7.29 5.84 6.07
N LEU A 56 8.16 6.82 5.91
CA LEU A 56 9.29 6.79 4.97
C LEU A 56 10.56 6.26 5.63
N ASN A 57 11.22 5.28 5.03
CA ASN A 57 12.58 4.89 5.44
C ASN A 57 13.59 5.83 4.75
N PRO A 58 14.29 6.70 5.51
CA PRO A 58 15.17 7.70 4.91
C PRO A 58 16.43 7.11 4.29
N SER A 59 16.86 5.91 4.70
CA SER A 59 18.00 5.22 4.08
C SER A 59 17.64 4.60 2.74
N ARG A 60 16.38 4.19 2.57
CA ARG A 60 15.86 3.60 1.33
C ARG A 60 15.27 4.65 0.39
N GLY A 61 14.89 5.82 0.91
CA GLY A 61 14.17 6.84 0.15
C GLY A 61 12.78 6.41 -0.29
N LEU A 62 12.21 5.37 0.34
CA LEU A 62 10.95 4.72 -0.02
C LEU A 62 10.10 4.47 1.22
N ALA A 63 8.78 4.42 1.05
CA ALA A 63 7.86 4.14 2.15
C ALA A 63 8.00 2.70 2.63
N THR A 64 7.97 2.52 3.94
CA THR A 64 7.77 1.21 4.60
C THR A 64 6.28 0.87 4.69
N ALA A 65 5.44 1.89 4.81
CA ALA A 65 3.99 1.79 4.83
C ALA A 65 3.37 3.11 4.38
N THR A 66 2.24 3.04 3.68
CA THR A 66 1.27 4.12 3.57
C THR A 66 -0.07 3.64 4.10
N GLY A 67 -0.95 4.58 4.44
CA GLY A 67 -2.29 4.30 4.93
C GLY A 67 -3.22 5.43 4.52
N VAL A 68 -4.32 5.12 3.84
CA VAL A 68 -5.31 6.10 3.35
C VAL A 68 -6.70 5.75 3.86
N ASN A 69 -7.45 6.77 4.25
CA ASN A 69 -8.87 6.66 4.53
C ASN A 69 -9.68 7.07 3.29
N ILE A 70 -10.63 6.21 2.90
CA ILE A 70 -11.52 6.42 1.76
C ILE A 70 -12.94 6.56 2.28
N ASP A 71 -13.51 7.77 2.16
CA ASP A 71 -14.93 8.00 2.39
C ASP A 71 -15.72 7.86 1.08
N GLY A 72 -16.27 6.66 0.85
CA GLY A 72 -17.07 6.37 -0.34
C GLY A 72 -18.28 7.28 -0.53
N ALA A 73 -18.82 7.88 0.54
CA ALA A 73 -19.96 8.79 0.47
C ALA A 73 -19.57 10.21 0.03
N GLN A 74 -18.29 10.58 0.15
CA GLN A 74 -17.80 11.93 -0.11
C GLN A 74 -16.83 12.01 -1.30
N LEU A 75 -16.59 10.90 -2.01
CA LEU A 75 -15.72 10.86 -3.19
C LEU A 75 -16.13 11.86 -4.28
N VAL A 76 -15.17 12.68 -4.70
CA VAL A 76 -15.35 13.64 -5.81
C VAL A 76 -14.39 13.32 -6.96
N ASN A 77 -14.71 13.83 -8.15
CA ASN A 77 -13.85 13.63 -9.32
C ASN A 77 -13.01 14.89 -9.55
N VAL A 78 -11.70 14.76 -9.37
CA VAL A 78 -10.71 15.78 -9.74
C VAL A 78 -9.98 15.32 -11.00
N GLY A 79 -9.76 16.25 -11.93
CA GLY A 79 -9.02 16.00 -13.17
C GLY A 79 -7.63 15.42 -12.90
N ARG A 80 -7.11 14.63 -13.83
CA ARG A 80 -5.77 14.03 -13.67
C ARG A 80 -4.70 15.12 -13.77
N GLY A 81 -3.89 15.25 -12.72
CA GLY A 81 -2.64 16.01 -12.72
C GLY A 81 -1.43 15.16 -13.08
N ASN A 82 -0.24 15.78 -13.10
CA ASN A 82 1.06 15.11 -13.21
C ASN A 82 2.12 15.89 -12.42
N ASP A 83 1.72 16.36 -11.24
CA ASP A 83 2.43 17.38 -10.48
C ASP A 83 3.42 16.74 -9.50
N TRP A 84 4.30 15.87 -10.01
CA TRP A 84 5.30 15.16 -9.21
C TRP A 84 6.27 16.14 -8.54
N HIS A 85 6.42 16.02 -7.23
CA HIS A 85 7.26 16.92 -6.44
C HIS A 85 7.93 16.20 -5.27
N LEU A 86 9.06 16.75 -4.83
CA LEU A 86 9.71 16.35 -3.57
C LEU A 86 8.91 16.92 -2.40
N ASP A 87 8.86 16.18 -1.30
CA ASP A 87 8.34 16.73 -0.04
C ASP A 87 9.39 17.64 0.61
N PRO A 88 9.14 18.94 0.80
CA PRO A 88 10.13 19.88 1.33
C PRO A 88 10.38 19.70 2.84
N ARG A 89 9.57 18.91 3.56
CA ARG A 89 9.71 18.66 5.00
C ARG A 89 10.89 17.73 5.32
N ILE A 90 11.39 17.02 4.33
CA ILE A 90 12.51 16.08 4.48
C ILE A 90 13.64 16.42 3.49
N PRO A 91 14.90 16.10 3.81
CA PRO A 91 16.01 16.31 2.88
C PRO A 91 15.82 15.54 1.57
N GLU A 92 16.27 16.12 0.44
CA GLU A 92 16.18 15.49 -0.88
C GLU A 92 16.87 14.12 -0.93
N HIS A 93 17.96 13.92 -0.18
CA HIS A 93 18.68 12.65 -0.14
C HIS A 93 18.00 11.56 0.71
N GLU A 94 16.93 11.88 1.45
CA GLU A 94 16.15 10.93 2.25
C GLU A 94 14.89 10.44 1.52
N GLN A 95 14.66 10.87 0.27
CA GLN A 95 13.54 10.45 -0.55
C GLN A 95 13.99 10.16 -1.97
N THR A 96 13.26 9.30 -2.65
CA THR A 96 13.42 9.10 -4.08
C THR A 96 12.97 10.36 -4.83
N GLY A 97 13.53 10.60 -6.02
CA GLY A 97 13.11 11.69 -6.89
C GLY A 97 13.14 11.27 -8.36
N GLU A 98 12.92 12.24 -9.24
CA GLU A 98 12.82 12.05 -10.68
C GLU A 98 14.00 11.28 -11.31
N ALA A 99 15.19 11.39 -10.71
CA ALA A 99 16.41 10.80 -11.22
C ALA A 99 16.33 9.26 -11.41
N VAL A 100 15.59 8.54 -10.57
CA VAL A 100 15.45 7.07 -10.74
C VAL A 100 14.53 6.72 -11.91
N TYR A 101 13.52 7.53 -12.20
CA TYR A 101 12.50 7.26 -13.22
C TYR A 101 12.90 7.79 -14.61
N ALA A 102 13.87 8.68 -14.69
CA ALA A 102 14.23 9.34 -15.94
C ALA A 102 14.81 8.34 -16.98
N ARG A 103 14.20 8.32 -18.17
CA ARG A 103 14.69 7.59 -19.36
C ARG A 103 14.87 6.08 -19.11
N ASN A 104 13.87 5.45 -18.50
CA ASN A 104 13.77 4.00 -18.35
C ASN A 104 12.30 3.61 -18.20
N ASP A 105 12.04 2.31 -18.09
CA ASP A 105 10.68 1.75 -18.01
C ASP A 105 10.17 1.60 -16.56
N LEU A 106 10.74 2.33 -15.60
CA LEU A 106 10.20 2.46 -14.25
C LEU A 106 9.22 3.64 -14.21
N ASP A 107 7.98 3.33 -13.86
CA ASP A 107 6.96 4.31 -13.52
C ASP A 107 7.07 4.75 -12.07
N ARG A 108 6.55 5.96 -11.81
CA ARG A 108 6.27 6.49 -10.47
C ARG A 108 4.99 5.83 -9.95
N GLY A 109 5.14 4.60 -9.46
CA GLY A 109 4.04 3.81 -8.94
C GLY A 109 3.50 4.41 -7.66
N HIS A 110 2.26 4.90 -7.69
CA HIS A 110 1.60 5.43 -6.49
C HIS A 110 1.37 4.32 -5.46
N LEU A 111 1.67 4.59 -4.20
CA LEU A 111 1.35 3.69 -3.08
C LEU A 111 -0.06 3.97 -2.55
N VAL A 112 -0.36 5.24 -2.25
CA VAL A 112 -1.74 5.74 -2.15
C VAL A 112 -2.18 6.18 -3.54
N ARG A 113 -3.19 5.50 -4.08
CA ARG A 113 -3.71 5.81 -5.41
C ARG A 113 -4.31 7.21 -5.42
N ARG A 114 -4.08 7.95 -6.50
CA ARG A 114 -4.54 9.34 -6.69
C ARG A 114 -5.99 9.61 -6.29
N ARG A 115 -6.91 8.67 -6.52
CA ARG A 115 -8.36 8.88 -6.30
C ARG A 115 -8.82 8.55 -4.88
N ASP A 116 -8.04 7.78 -4.14
CA ASP A 116 -8.43 7.22 -2.85
C ASP A 116 -8.67 8.31 -1.79
N PRO A 117 -7.78 9.32 -1.64
CA PRO A 117 -7.99 10.40 -0.67
C PRO A 117 -8.83 11.55 -1.25
N VAL A 118 -9.43 11.44 -2.45
CA VAL A 118 -10.09 12.58 -3.10
C VAL A 118 -11.57 12.63 -2.73
N TRP A 119 -11.82 13.09 -1.51
CA TRP A 119 -13.16 13.25 -0.94
C TRP A 119 -13.26 14.51 -0.06
N GLY A 120 -14.50 14.96 0.19
CA GLY A 120 -14.79 16.18 0.96
C GLY A 120 -15.09 17.38 0.08
N ASP A 121 -14.85 18.59 0.59
CA ASP A 121 -15.03 19.83 -0.18
C ASP A 121 -13.97 19.98 -1.28
N GLY A 122 -14.21 20.90 -2.23
CA GLY A 122 -13.36 21.06 -3.40
C GLY A 122 -11.92 21.47 -3.11
N ALA A 123 -11.66 22.21 -2.03
CA ALA A 123 -10.30 22.61 -1.67
C ALA A 123 -9.54 21.44 -1.05
N THR A 124 -10.18 20.73 -0.11
CA THR A 124 -9.63 19.51 0.50
C THR A 124 -9.33 18.44 -0.54
N ALA A 125 -10.28 18.16 -1.44
CA ALA A 125 -10.10 17.17 -2.48
C ALA A 125 -9.02 17.54 -3.51
N ALA A 126 -8.88 18.83 -3.85
CA ALA A 126 -7.80 19.30 -4.72
C ALA A 126 -6.43 19.13 -4.05
N ARG A 127 -6.34 19.42 -2.75
CA ARG A 127 -5.12 19.23 -1.96
C ARG A 127 -4.75 17.75 -1.85
N ALA A 128 -5.69 16.88 -1.50
CA ALA A 128 -5.47 15.43 -1.46
C ALA A 128 -4.97 14.88 -2.79
N ASN A 129 -5.55 15.32 -3.91
CA ASN A 129 -5.07 14.94 -5.24
C ASN A 129 -3.63 15.40 -5.48
N TYR A 130 -3.27 16.63 -5.12
CA TYR A 130 -1.89 17.14 -5.23
C TYR A 130 -0.93 16.32 -4.36
N ASP A 131 -1.27 16.11 -3.09
CA ASP A 131 -0.45 15.37 -2.11
C ASP A 131 -0.08 13.96 -2.60
N THR A 132 -0.96 13.29 -3.38
CA THR A 132 -0.65 11.96 -3.93
C THR A 132 0.53 11.93 -4.90
N PHE A 133 0.94 13.08 -5.46
CA PHE A 133 2.09 13.21 -6.35
C PHE A 133 3.41 13.52 -5.63
N ALA A 134 3.45 13.49 -4.29
CA ALA A 134 4.71 13.54 -3.56
C ALA A 134 5.52 12.25 -3.82
N PHE A 135 6.83 12.37 -4.09
CA PHE A 135 7.68 11.19 -4.35
C PHE A 135 7.80 10.24 -3.15
N THR A 136 7.54 10.72 -1.94
CA THR A 136 7.42 9.91 -0.72
C THR A 136 6.26 8.90 -0.78
N ASN A 137 5.23 9.19 -1.59
CA ASN A 137 4.11 8.29 -1.89
C ASN A 137 4.35 7.44 -3.17
N ALA A 138 5.57 7.40 -3.69
CA ALA A 138 5.90 6.64 -4.88
C ALA A 138 7.00 5.61 -4.65
N ALA A 139 6.95 4.54 -5.45
CA ALA A 139 8.02 3.58 -5.56
C ALA A 139 8.26 3.18 -7.03
N PRO A 140 9.50 2.82 -7.40
CA PRO A 140 9.83 2.30 -8.72
C PRO A 140 9.05 1.02 -9.04
N GLN A 141 8.19 1.12 -10.04
CA GLN A 141 7.41 0.00 -10.55
C GLN A 141 7.67 -0.14 -12.04
N ALA A 142 7.94 -1.35 -12.54
CA ALA A 142 8.04 -1.58 -13.97
C ALA A 142 6.74 -1.15 -14.67
N ALA A 143 6.83 -0.51 -15.84
CA ALA A 143 5.66 0.02 -16.53
C ALA A 143 4.58 -1.05 -16.81
N GLY A 144 5.01 -2.27 -17.19
CA GLY A 144 4.12 -3.40 -17.38
C GLY A 144 3.42 -3.89 -16.09
N PHE A 145 4.00 -3.61 -14.92
CA PHE A 145 3.39 -3.86 -13.61
C PHE A 145 2.42 -2.74 -13.22
N ASN A 146 2.88 -1.49 -13.24
CA ASN A 146 2.11 -0.33 -12.80
C ASN A 146 0.88 -0.03 -13.68
N GLN A 147 0.99 -0.25 -15.00
CA GLN A 147 -0.06 0.13 -15.96
C GLN A 147 -1.01 -1.01 -16.30
N SER A 148 -0.70 -2.24 -15.88
CA SER A 148 -1.53 -3.37 -16.22
C SER A 148 -2.85 -3.34 -15.46
N LYS A 149 -3.92 -3.60 -16.21
CA LYS A 149 -5.28 -3.74 -15.70
C LYS A 149 -5.56 -5.12 -15.14
N GLU A 150 -4.61 -6.04 -15.30
CA GLU A 150 -4.74 -7.42 -14.84
C GLU A 150 -4.52 -7.42 -13.32
N LEU A 151 -5.63 -7.54 -12.60
CA LEU A 151 -5.74 -7.68 -11.13
C LEU A 151 -5.59 -6.41 -10.28
N TRP A 152 -4.52 -5.62 -10.40
CA TRP A 152 -4.26 -4.52 -9.45
C TRP A 152 -5.21 -3.33 -9.62
N LEU A 153 -5.25 -2.75 -10.82
CA LEU A 153 -6.18 -1.68 -11.17
C LEU A 153 -7.64 -2.15 -11.08
N GLY A 154 -7.91 -3.41 -11.41
CA GLY A 154 -9.25 -4.02 -11.28
C GLY A 154 -9.71 -4.18 -9.83
N LEU A 155 -8.81 -4.54 -8.91
CA LEU A 155 -9.10 -4.61 -7.48
C LEU A 155 -9.28 -3.22 -6.87
N GLU A 156 -8.42 -2.26 -7.22
CA GLU A 156 -8.53 -0.87 -6.78
C GLU A 156 -9.83 -0.21 -7.25
N ASP A 157 -10.20 -0.42 -8.52
CA ASP A 157 -11.48 0.05 -9.04
C ASP A 157 -12.65 -0.68 -8.40
N HIS A 158 -12.55 -2.01 -8.16
CA HIS A 158 -13.60 -2.74 -7.48
C HIS A 158 -13.82 -2.27 -6.03
N VAL A 159 -12.75 -2.06 -5.27
CA VAL A 159 -12.81 -1.54 -3.89
C VAL A 159 -13.39 -0.13 -3.87
N LEU A 160 -12.94 0.76 -4.77
CA LEU A 160 -13.42 2.14 -4.84
C LEU A 160 -14.87 2.23 -5.35
N GLU A 161 -15.25 1.43 -6.35
CA GLU A 161 -16.61 1.34 -6.86
C GLU A 161 -17.55 0.73 -5.84
N TYR A 162 -17.13 -0.33 -5.14
CA TYR A 162 -17.88 -0.92 -4.04
C TYR A 162 -18.05 0.08 -2.89
N ALA A 163 -16.99 0.80 -2.51
CA ALA A 163 -17.05 1.86 -1.50
C ALA A 163 -18.03 2.95 -1.90
N ARG A 164 -17.96 3.44 -3.13
CA ARG A 164 -18.84 4.48 -3.66
C ARG A 164 -20.30 4.02 -3.74
N ALA A 165 -20.54 2.83 -4.28
CA ALA A 165 -21.87 2.28 -4.47
C ALA A 165 -22.58 2.02 -3.14
N ASN A 166 -21.84 1.58 -2.12
CA ASN A 166 -22.39 1.24 -0.81
C ASN A 166 -22.18 2.33 0.26
N ARG A 167 -21.52 3.43 -0.11
CA ARG A 167 -21.15 4.52 0.82
C ARG A 167 -20.32 4.02 2.01
N ASN A 168 -19.46 3.05 1.76
CA ASN A 168 -18.63 2.43 2.79
C ASN A 168 -17.37 3.27 3.05
N ARG A 169 -16.93 3.24 4.30
CA ARG A 169 -15.61 3.68 4.71
C ARG A 169 -14.63 2.51 4.58
N ILE A 170 -13.48 2.77 3.98
CA ILE A 170 -12.42 1.78 3.78
C ILE A 170 -11.09 2.41 4.19
N SER A 171 -10.24 1.66 4.88
CA SER A 171 -8.83 2.01 5.05
C SER A 171 -7.98 1.09 4.16
N VAL A 172 -7.03 1.66 3.43
CA VAL A 172 -6.11 0.89 2.58
C VAL A 172 -4.69 1.19 2.98
N PHE A 173 -3.89 0.14 3.11
CA PHE A 173 -2.45 0.24 3.39
C PHE A 173 -1.67 -0.37 2.24
N THR A 174 -0.62 0.30 1.78
CA THR A 174 0.19 -0.13 0.63
C THR A 174 1.65 0.26 0.82
N ALA A 175 2.59 -0.62 0.49
CA ALA A 175 3.99 -0.26 0.34
C ALA A 175 4.77 -1.33 -0.43
N PRO A 176 6.00 -1.04 -0.88
CA PRO A 176 6.94 -2.07 -1.25
C PRO A 176 7.33 -2.94 -0.04
N VAL A 177 7.76 -4.17 -0.30
CA VAL A 177 8.61 -4.91 0.63
C VAL A 177 10.04 -4.43 0.39
N LEU A 178 10.68 -3.87 1.42
CA LEU A 178 12.05 -3.38 1.32
C LEU A 178 13.02 -4.52 1.64
N GLY A 179 13.45 -5.25 0.61
CA GLY A 179 14.38 -6.37 0.73
C GLY A 179 15.83 -5.92 0.80
N ASP A 180 16.67 -6.67 1.52
CA ASP A 180 18.12 -6.43 1.56
C ASP A 180 18.81 -6.82 0.24
N ASP A 181 18.17 -7.65 -0.56
CA ASP A 181 18.62 -8.14 -1.88
C ASP A 181 18.01 -7.35 -3.06
N ASP A 182 17.31 -6.24 -2.78
CA ASP A 182 16.74 -5.39 -3.82
C ASP A 182 17.87 -4.84 -4.74
N PRO A 183 17.76 -5.02 -6.07
CA PRO A 183 18.80 -4.58 -7.00
C PRO A 183 18.97 -3.06 -6.95
N LEU A 184 20.20 -2.61 -6.79
CA LEU A 184 20.53 -1.18 -6.78
C LEU A 184 20.50 -0.61 -8.19
N TYR A 185 19.69 0.42 -8.41
CA TYR A 185 19.66 1.18 -9.64
C TYR A 185 19.69 2.68 -9.32
N ARG A 186 20.72 3.36 -9.82
CA ARG A 186 20.96 4.80 -9.57
C ARG A 186 20.93 5.17 -8.07
N GLY A 187 21.41 4.27 -7.22
CA GLY A 187 21.46 4.46 -5.77
C GLY A 187 20.17 4.09 -5.02
N VAL A 188 19.12 3.66 -5.72
CA VAL A 188 17.86 3.20 -5.11
C VAL A 188 17.77 1.68 -5.20
N GLY A 189 17.50 1.00 -4.08
CA GLY A 189 17.17 -0.43 -4.09
C GLY A 189 15.76 -0.63 -4.63
N ILE A 190 15.64 -1.18 -5.84
CA ILE A 190 14.38 -1.36 -6.55
C ILE A 190 13.59 -2.50 -5.92
N PRO A 191 12.43 -2.23 -5.28
CA PRO A 191 11.68 -3.27 -4.59
C PRO A 191 11.22 -4.37 -5.54
N GLN A 192 11.33 -5.61 -5.13
CA GLN A 192 10.87 -6.74 -5.94
C GLN A 192 9.38 -7.08 -5.71
N LEU A 193 8.87 -6.80 -4.51
CA LEU A 193 7.51 -7.12 -4.10
C LEU A 193 6.80 -5.86 -3.57
N PHE A 194 5.47 -5.85 -3.67
CA PHE A 194 4.58 -4.89 -3.02
C PHE A 194 3.52 -5.62 -2.23
N TRP A 195 3.03 -4.98 -1.17
CA TRP A 195 1.92 -5.49 -0.38
C TRP A 195 0.79 -4.47 -0.32
N LYS A 196 -0.43 -4.96 -0.11
CA LYS A 196 -1.60 -4.14 0.21
C LYS A 196 -2.55 -4.84 1.14
N ILE A 197 -3.19 -4.06 2.00
CA ILE A 197 -4.28 -4.51 2.86
C ILE A 197 -5.44 -3.54 2.71
N ALA A 198 -6.62 -4.06 2.39
CA ALA A 198 -7.88 -3.31 2.47
C ALA A 198 -8.61 -3.72 3.74
N ALA A 199 -9.10 -2.75 4.51
CA ALA A 199 -9.83 -2.95 5.76
C ALA A 199 -11.15 -2.18 5.75
N TRP A 200 -12.22 -2.82 6.21
CA TRP A 200 -13.58 -2.28 6.27
C TRP A 200 -14.33 -2.87 7.45
N THR A 201 -15.49 -2.31 7.76
CA THR A 201 -16.36 -2.84 8.81
C THR A 201 -17.68 -3.36 8.25
N THR A 202 -18.17 -4.46 8.81
CA THR A 202 -19.49 -5.01 8.55
C THR A 202 -20.36 -4.93 9.80
N ALA A 203 -21.66 -4.72 9.65
CA ALA A 203 -22.60 -4.93 10.73
C ALA A 203 -22.92 -6.44 10.80
N SER A 204 -22.62 -7.07 11.93
CA SER A 204 -23.08 -8.43 12.22
C SER A 204 -24.44 -8.35 12.91
N ASP A 205 -25.44 -9.00 12.30
CA ASP A 205 -26.78 -9.13 12.88
C ASP A 205 -26.69 -10.26 13.91
N THR A 206 -26.54 -9.92 15.19
CA THR A 206 -26.44 -10.94 16.25
C THR A 206 -27.82 -11.52 16.54
N GLY A 207 -28.33 -12.37 15.64
CA GLY A 207 -29.46 -13.24 15.89
C GLY A 207 -30.82 -12.55 16.05
N GLN A 208 -31.79 -13.06 15.30
CA GLN A 208 -33.22 -12.88 15.47
C GLN A 208 -33.62 -12.60 16.93
N ALA A 209 -34.00 -11.34 17.22
CA ALA A 209 -34.65 -10.99 18.47
C ALA A 209 -36.02 -11.69 18.50
N ASP A 210 -36.09 -12.83 19.18
CA ASP A 210 -37.36 -13.53 19.44
C ASP A 210 -38.25 -12.77 20.43
N ASP A 211 -37.76 -11.68 21.03
CA ASP A 211 -38.51 -10.78 21.90
C ASP A 211 -38.43 -9.33 21.37
N ALA A 212 -39.59 -8.77 21.04
CA ALA A 212 -39.75 -7.51 20.29
C ALA A 212 -39.41 -6.21 21.07
N ASP A 213 -38.54 -6.26 22.08
CA ASP A 213 -38.30 -5.11 22.98
C ASP A 213 -36.82 -4.84 23.34
N GLU A 214 -35.86 -5.57 22.76
CA GLU A 214 -34.44 -5.20 22.84
C GLU A 214 -33.92 -4.77 21.46
N ALA A 215 -33.56 -3.50 21.33
CA ALA A 215 -32.80 -3.02 20.19
C ALA A 215 -31.46 -3.76 20.17
N THR A 216 -31.30 -4.71 19.25
CA THR A 216 -30.02 -5.40 19.05
C THR A 216 -29.01 -4.35 18.59
N ASP A 217 -28.05 -3.98 19.45
CA ASP A 217 -26.89 -3.19 19.04
C ASP A 217 -26.13 -4.01 18.00
N ALA A 218 -26.27 -3.62 16.72
CA ALA A 218 -25.54 -4.23 15.63
C ALA A 218 -24.03 -4.16 15.93
N ARG A 219 -23.39 -5.31 16.10
CA ARG A 219 -21.95 -5.34 16.39
C ARG A 219 -21.18 -5.04 15.11
N ILE A 220 -20.37 -3.99 15.17
CA ILE A 220 -19.41 -3.64 14.12
C ILE A 220 -18.25 -4.63 14.18
N GLU A 221 -18.06 -5.41 13.11
CA GLU A 221 -16.96 -6.35 12.94
C GLU A 221 -15.95 -5.78 11.94
N LEU A 222 -14.67 -5.77 12.31
CA LEU A 222 -13.58 -5.42 11.40
C LEU A 222 -13.28 -6.60 10.47
N ARG A 223 -13.11 -6.32 9.19
CA ARG A 223 -12.72 -7.27 8.15
C ARG A 223 -11.54 -6.69 7.36
N ALA A 224 -10.63 -7.54 6.91
CA ALA A 224 -9.49 -7.13 6.11
C ALA A 224 -9.11 -8.18 5.07
N ALA A 225 -8.43 -7.78 4.00
CA ALA A 225 -7.88 -8.69 3.00
C ALA A 225 -6.47 -8.25 2.60
N GLY A 226 -5.51 -9.18 2.66
CA GLY A 226 -4.10 -8.96 2.34
C GLY A 226 -3.69 -9.48 0.96
N PHE A 227 -2.81 -8.73 0.28
CA PHE A 227 -2.31 -9.05 -1.05
C PHE A 227 -0.80 -8.83 -1.14
N LEU A 228 -0.13 -9.70 -1.90
CA LEU A 228 1.25 -9.54 -2.34
C LEU A 228 1.32 -9.51 -3.86
N LEU A 229 2.19 -8.64 -4.38
CA LEU A 229 2.40 -8.43 -5.80
C LEU A 229 3.86 -8.57 -6.13
N ASP A 230 4.16 -9.35 -7.16
CA ASP A 230 5.52 -9.69 -7.58
C ASP A 230 5.85 -9.07 -8.93
N GLN A 231 6.70 -8.04 -8.93
CA GLN A 231 7.15 -7.37 -10.16
C GLN A 231 8.46 -7.92 -10.74
N ARG A 232 9.08 -8.93 -10.10
CA ARG A 232 10.35 -9.52 -10.55
C ARG A 232 10.33 -9.95 -12.02
N PRO A 233 9.24 -10.55 -12.55
CA PRO A 233 9.20 -10.96 -13.96
C PRO A 233 9.25 -9.79 -14.96
N GLN A 234 8.99 -8.55 -14.52
CA GLN A 234 9.00 -7.35 -15.38
C GLN A 234 10.30 -6.58 -15.25
N LEU A 235 10.98 -6.68 -14.10
CA LEU A 235 12.28 -6.06 -13.89
C LEU A 235 13.37 -6.68 -14.79
N SER A 236 13.15 -7.88 -15.33
CA SER A 236 14.07 -8.52 -16.29
C SER A 236 14.18 -7.81 -17.63
N ASP A 237 13.20 -6.97 -17.98
CA ASP A 237 13.16 -6.27 -19.27
C ASP A 237 13.69 -4.83 -19.17
N ILE A 238 13.87 -4.35 -17.94
CA ILE A 238 14.49 -3.07 -17.62
C ILE A 238 16.00 -3.29 -17.58
N ASP A 239 16.77 -2.43 -18.24
CA ASP A 239 18.25 -2.42 -18.24
C ASP A 239 18.79 -2.14 -16.82
N LEU A 240 18.68 -3.16 -15.96
CA LEU A 240 19.25 -3.27 -14.62
C LEU A 240 20.59 -4.02 -14.70
N ASP A 241 21.23 -4.07 -15.88
CA ASP A 241 22.27 -5.02 -16.24
C ASP A 241 23.52 -4.93 -15.33
N GLU A 242 23.85 -3.75 -14.78
CA GLU A 242 24.92 -3.61 -13.77
C GLU A 242 24.57 -4.28 -12.43
N ALA A 243 23.33 -4.17 -11.96
CA ALA A 243 22.86 -4.81 -10.72
C ALA A 243 22.68 -6.33 -10.92
N ARG A 244 22.22 -6.72 -12.10
CA ARG A 244 22.06 -8.11 -12.53
C ARG A 244 23.40 -8.84 -12.66
N ALA A 245 24.44 -8.19 -13.20
CA ALA A 245 25.77 -8.79 -13.33
C ALA A 245 26.36 -9.25 -11.99
N LEU A 246 25.98 -8.62 -10.87
CA LEU A 246 26.34 -9.04 -9.51
C LEU A 246 25.48 -10.21 -8.99
N ALA A 247 24.19 -10.27 -9.35
CA ALA A 247 23.25 -11.32 -8.91
C ALA A 247 23.36 -12.63 -9.72
N LEU A 248 23.73 -12.55 -11.01
CA LEU A 248 23.93 -13.67 -11.94
C LEU A 248 25.10 -14.59 -11.58
N ALA A 249 25.90 -14.25 -10.56
CA ALA A 249 26.89 -15.15 -9.98
C ALA A 249 26.27 -16.38 -9.27
N ASN A 250 24.94 -16.44 -9.12
CA ASN A 250 24.20 -17.51 -8.42
C ASN A 250 23.30 -18.40 -9.31
N ASP A 251 23.52 -18.39 -10.63
CA ASP A 251 23.09 -19.40 -11.61
C ASP A 251 21.58 -19.77 -11.65
N ALA A 252 20.71 -18.78 -11.90
CA ALA A 252 19.31 -19.03 -12.27
C ALA A 252 18.88 -18.16 -13.46
N PRO A 253 18.39 -18.74 -14.58
CA PRO A 253 17.78 -17.96 -15.67
C PRO A 253 16.26 -17.81 -15.45
N PRO A 254 15.68 -16.59 -15.49
CA PRO A 254 14.24 -16.45 -15.39
C PRO A 254 13.56 -16.53 -16.77
N PRO A 255 12.43 -17.26 -16.89
CA PRO A 255 11.52 -17.11 -18.01
C PRO A 255 10.64 -15.85 -17.88
N LEU A 256 10.25 -15.28 -19.02
CA LEU A 256 9.38 -14.12 -19.16
C LEU A 256 7.92 -14.50 -18.88
N GLY A 257 7.26 -13.81 -17.94
CA GLY A 257 5.85 -14.03 -17.58
C GLY A 257 5.19 -12.77 -16.99
N PRO A 258 3.84 -12.73 -16.85
CA PRO A 258 3.14 -11.62 -16.21
C PRO A 258 3.49 -11.49 -14.72
N PHE A 259 3.23 -10.32 -14.11
CA PHE A 259 3.41 -10.15 -12.67
C PHE A 259 2.38 -11.00 -11.96
N ARG A 260 2.72 -11.45 -10.75
CA ARG A 260 1.86 -12.36 -10.00
C ARG A 260 1.23 -11.59 -8.87
N THR A 261 -0.10 -11.65 -8.77
CA THR A 261 -0.85 -11.12 -7.63
C THR A 261 -1.32 -12.29 -6.81
N PHE A 262 -1.12 -12.21 -5.50
CA PHE A 262 -1.53 -13.24 -4.56
C PHE A 262 -2.43 -12.63 -3.51
N GLN A 263 -3.53 -13.30 -3.17
CA GLN A 263 -4.15 -13.11 -1.87
C GLN A 263 -3.36 -13.94 -0.85
N VAL A 264 -2.97 -13.32 0.26
CA VAL A 264 -2.12 -13.95 1.27
C VAL A 264 -2.65 -13.66 2.67
N PRO A 265 -2.35 -14.51 3.67
CA PRO A 265 -2.64 -14.16 5.05
C PRO A 265 -1.92 -12.87 5.44
N ILE A 266 -2.60 -11.97 6.15
CA ILE A 266 -2.02 -10.70 6.60
C ILE A 266 -0.82 -10.94 7.55
N ALA A 267 -0.83 -12.06 8.28
CA ALA A 267 0.32 -12.50 9.07
C ALA A 267 1.59 -12.71 8.23
N ASP A 268 1.46 -13.13 6.98
CA ASP A 268 2.61 -13.35 6.08
C ASP A 268 3.15 -12.01 5.58
N ILE A 269 2.28 -11.01 5.40
CA ILE A 269 2.69 -9.62 5.13
C ILE A 269 3.47 -9.08 6.33
N ALA A 270 3.00 -9.30 7.56
CA ALA A 270 3.73 -8.91 8.77
C ALA A 270 5.11 -9.58 8.84
N GLU A 271 5.20 -10.87 8.50
CA GLU A 271 6.47 -11.61 8.49
C GLU A 271 7.47 -11.07 7.46
N VAL A 272 7.05 -10.88 6.20
CA VAL A 272 7.97 -10.44 5.13
C VAL A 272 8.33 -8.96 5.22
N THR A 273 7.51 -8.13 5.88
CA THR A 273 7.77 -6.68 6.03
C THR A 273 8.41 -6.32 7.38
N GLY A 274 8.27 -7.18 8.38
CA GLY A 274 8.64 -6.86 9.77
C GLY A 274 7.73 -5.81 10.43
N LEU A 275 6.56 -5.52 9.85
CA LEU A 275 5.59 -4.58 10.40
C LEU A 275 4.69 -5.24 11.44
N ASP A 276 4.31 -4.46 12.45
CA ASP A 276 3.17 -4.75 13.30
C ASP A 276 1.88 -4.30 12.58
N LEU A 277 1.04 -5.28 12.24
CA LEU A 277 -0.24 -5.09 11.57
C LEU A 277 -1.43 -5.31 12.52
N GLY A 278 -1.18 -5.61 13.80
CA GLY A 278 -2.15 -5.65 14.89
C GLY A 278 -3.50 -6.28 14.53
N ALA A 279 -4.56 -5.49 14.67
CA ALA A 279 -5.95 -5.92 14.50
C ALA A 279 -6.26 -6.45 13.08
N LEU A 280 -5.48 -6.07 12.07
CA LEU A 280 -5.69 -6.53 10.69
C LEU A 280 -5.46 -8.04 10.55
N ILE A 281 -4.52 -8.61 11.32
CA ILE A 281 -4.26 -10.06 11.31
C ILE A 281 -5.48 -10.83 11.82
N GLY A 282 -6.10 -10.34 12.90
CA GLY A 282 -7.30 -10.97 13.49
C GLY A 282 -8.58 -10.76 12.66
N ALA A 283 -8.59 -9.73 11.81
CA ALA A 283 -9.70 -9.38 10.94
C ALA A 283 -9.59 -9.99 9.53
N ASP A 284 -8.55 -10.78 9.25
CA ASP A 284 -8.30 -11.32 7.93
C ASP A 284 -9.45 -12.21 7.45
N ALA A 285 -10.00 -11.83 6.30
CA ALA A 285 -11.10 -12.50 5.62
C ALA A 285 -10.66 -13.77 4.90
N LEU A 286 -9.36 -13.92 4.62
CA LEU A 286 -8.82 -15.19 4.16
C LEU A 286 -8.93 -16.17 5.32
N THR A 287 -10.03 -16.95 5.30
CA THR A 287 -10.44 -17.95 6.31
C THR A 287 -9.22 -18.56 6.99
N PRO A 288 -9.19 -18.73 8.33
CA PRO A 288 -8.06 -19.36 8.98
C PRO A 288 -7.92 -20.75 8.38
N VAL A 289 -6.98 -20.90 7.45
CA VAL A 289 -6.49 -22.20 7.02
C VAL A 289 -6.02 -22.80 8.33
N GLU A 290 -6.73 -23.83 8.81
CA GLU A 290 -6.36 -24.57 10.02
C GLU A 290 -4.84 -24.64 10.03
N ALA A 291 -4.24 -24.06 11.08
CA ALA A 291 -2.81 -23.84 11.18
C ALA A 291 -2.13 -25.07 10.59
N ALA A 292 -1.57 -24.93 9.38
CA ALA A 292 -0.94 -26.04 8.69
C ALA A 292 0.12 -26.53 9.66
N THR A 293 -0.15 -27.67 10.28
CA THR A 293 0.72 -28.25 11.28
C THR A 293 2.07 -28.46 10.60
N ASP A 294 3.08 -27.82 11.15
CA ASP A 294 4.50 -27.97 10.85
C ASP A 294 5.00 -27.54 9.46
N ALA A 295 5.92 -26.58 9.49
CA ALA A 295 7.08 -26.45 8.60
C ALA A 295 6.87 -26.32 7.08
N ALA A 296 5.65 -26.04 6.60
CA ALA A 296 5.43 -25.62 5.21
C ALA A 296 5.80 -24.13 5.06
N ARG A 297 6.54 -23.80 3.99
CA ARG A 297 6.95 -22.41 3.72
C ARG A 297 5.71 -21.49 3.57
N PRO A 298 5.78 -20.19 3.93
CA PRO A 298 4.63 -19.28 3.88
C PRO A 298 3.92 -19.27 2.53
N GLU A 299 4.66 -19.43 1.43
CA GLU A 299 4.14 -19.41 0.06
C GLU A 299 3.13 -20.54 -0.22
N ALA A 300 3.09 -21.60 0.59
CA ALA A 300 2.10 -22.66 0.47
C ALA A 300 0.66 -22.19 0.80
N ARG A 301 0.50 -21.05 1.49
CA ARG A 301 -0.79 -20.45 1.83
C ARG A 301 -1.24 -19.38 0.84
N TRP A 302 -0.41 -19.03 -0.15
CA TRP A 302 -0.68 -17.95 -1.08
C TRP A 302 -1.59 -18.42 -2.21
N VAL A 303 -2.66 -17.67 -2.45
CA VAL A 303 -3.60 -17.94 -3.55
C VAL A 303 -3.25 -17.01 -4.70
N GLU A 304 -2.61 -17.55 -5.75
CA GLU A 304 -2.40 -16.78 -6.98
C GLU A 304 -3.74 -16.40 -7.60
N LEU A 305 -3.92 -15.12 -7.84
CA LEU A 305 -5.12 -14.57 -8.43
C LEU A 305 -4.89 -14.40 -9.93
N LEU A 306 -5.78 -14.96 -10.73
CA LEU A 306 -5.84 -14.76 -12.19
C LEU A 306 -7.00 -13.85 -12.60
N GLU A 307 -8.00 -13.69 -11.73
CA GLU A 307 -9.15 -12.82 -11.91
C GLU A 307 -9.70 -12.33 -10.55
N PRO A 308 -10.41 -11.18 -10.49
CA PRO A 308 -10.97 -10.66 -9.23
C PRO A 308 -11.97 -11.59 -8.53
N ALA A 309 -12.68 -12.44 -9.29
CA ALA A 309 -13.65 -13.38 -8.74
C ALA A 309 -13.02 -14.49 -7.86
N ALA A 310 -11.70 -14.67 -7.93
CA ALA A 310 -10.98 -15.64 -7.11
C ALA A 310 -10.69 -15.16 -5.67
N ILE A 311 -10.96 -13.89 -5.36
CA ILE A 311 -10.72 -13.29 -4.03
C ILE A 311 -11.71 -13.83 -3.00
N ARG A 312 -11.21 -14.14 -1.80
CA ARG A 312 -12.00 -14.62 -0.65
C ARG A 312 -12.17 -13.48 0.36
N LEU A 313 -13.41 -13.13 0.71
CA LEU A 313 -13.77 -12.01 1.60
C LEU A 313 -14.69 -12.45 2.74
#